data_AF-A0A2P5W0H2-F1
#
_entry.id   AF-A0A2P5W0H2-F1
#
_cell.length_a   1.000
_cell.length_b   1.000
_cell.length_c   1.000
_cell.angle_alpha   90.00
_cell.angle_beta   90.00
_cell.angle_gamma   90.00
#
_symmetry.space_group_name_H-M   'P 1'
#
loop_
_entity.id
_entity.type
_entity.pdbx_description
1 polymer ?
#
loop_
_entity_poly.entity_id
_entity_poly.type
_entity_poly.pdbx_seq_one_letter_code
_entity_poly.pdbx_strand_id
1 'polypeptide(L)'
;MEEEKGVLVQSLIDAVNQIASISDYRCSVKKEYFNLARRLKLLTPMFEEIRESKEQIPEETVKALLSLEEALISTKELLSFGSEGSKIYLVLEREQIMHKFLEVTAQLEQALRGISYENLDISDEVKEQV
;
A
#
# COMPACT_ATOMS: atom_id res chain seq x y z
N MET A 1 5.79 3.33 -22.47
CA MET A 1 5.89 1.91 -22.06
C MET A 1 6.90 1.69 -20.93
N GLU A 2 8.22 1.82 -21.14
CA GLU A 2 9.21 1.58 -20.06
C GLU A 2 9.30 2.76 -19.07
N GLU A 3 9.22 4.00 -19.57
CA GLU A 3 9.18 5.21 -18.73
C GLU A 3 7.89 5.29 -17.89
N GLU A 4 6.74 4.94 -18.47
CA GLU A 4 5.44 4.87 -17.76
C GLU A 4 5.44 3.81 -16.66
N LYS A 5 6.04 2.64 -16.93
CA LYS A 5 6.28 1.59 -15.92
C LYS A 5 7.11 2.15 -14.76
N GLY A 6 8.24 2.79 -15.07
CA GLY A 6 9.13 3.36 -14.06
C GLY A 6 8.43 4.40 -13.17
N VAL A 7 7.63 5.28 -13.77
CA VAL A 7 6.86 6.30 -13.06
C VAL A 7 5.81 5.68 -12.13
N LEU A 8 5.03 4.70 -12.61
CA LEU A 8 4.02 4.01 -11.80
C LEU A 8 4.65 3.31 -10.60
N VAL A 9 5.71 2.52 -10.83
CA VAL A 9 6.35 1.75 -9.76
C VAL A 9 7.06 2.66 -8.77
N GLN A 10 7.66 3.77 -9.22
CA GLN A 10 8.21 4.78 -8.34
C GLN A 10 7.12 5.40 -7.43
N SER A 11 5.95 5.71 -7.98
CA SER A 11 4.83 6.25 -7.21
C SER A 11 4.38 5.30 -6.10
N LEU A 12 4.33 3.98 -6.37
CA LEU A 12 4.03 2.96 -5.37
C LEU A 12 5.06 2.91 -4.24
N ILE A 13 6.35 2.96 -4.57
CA ILE A 13 7.45 3.01 -3.61
C ILE A 13 7.31 4.26 -2.73
N ASP A 14 7.07 5.42 -3.35
CA ASP A 14 6.92 6.69 -2.66
C ASP A 14 5.71 6.68 -1.74
N ALA A 15 4.57 6.15 -2.19
CA ALA A 15 3.36 6.02 -1.38
C ALA A 15 3.61 5.16 -0.13
N VAL A 16 4.24 3.99 -0.28
CA VAL A 16 4.58 3.11 0.85
C VAL A 16 5.59 3.78 1.80
N ASN A 17 6.58 4.49 1.28
CA ASN A 17 7.54 5.23 2.10
C ASN A 17 6.86 6.35 2.90
N GLN A 18 5.96 7.09 2.27
CA GLN A 18 5.18 8.12 2.93
C GLN A 18 4.31 7.52 4.04
N ILE A 19 3.61 6.40 3.77
CA ILE A 19 2.85 5.67 4.79
C ILE A 19 3.73 5.23 5.97
N ALA A 20 4.89 4.64 5.68
CA ALA A 20 5.83 4.16 6.70
C ALA A 20 6.44 5.29 7.54
N SER A 21 6.50 6.51 7.00
CA SER A 21 6.98 7.69 7.70
C SER A 21 5.95 8.30 8.67
N ILE A 22 4.67 7.91 8.58
CA ILE A 22 3.63 8.40 9.48
C ILE A 22 3.91 7.85 10.89
N SER A 23 4.12 8.76 11.83
CA SER A 23 4.35 8.46 13.25
C SER A 23 3.21 8.97 14.13
N ASP A 24 3.35 8.80 15.44
CA ASP A 24 2.52 9.48 16.45
C ASP A 24 1.01 9.22 16.40
N TYR A 25 0.63 8.04 15.89
CA TYR A 25 -0.76 7.59 15.90
C TYR A 25 -1.38 7.69 17.30
N ARG A 26 -2.62 8.18 17.35
CA ARG A 26 -3.38 8.29 18.60
C ARG A 26 -3.71 6.91 19.14
N CYS A 27 -3.81 6.80 20.47
CA CYS A 27 -3.94 5.53 21.19
C CYS A 27 -5.11 4.65 20.73
N SER A 28 -6.20 5.23 20.22
CA SER A 28 -7.41 4.51 19.79
C SER A 28 -7.24 3.66 18.53
N VAL A 29 -6.26 3.99 17.68
CA VAL A 29 -6.00 3.34 16.36
C VAL A 29 -4.54 2.91 16.17
N LYS A 30 -3.68 3.23 17.16
CA LYS A 30 -2.22 3.13 17.04
C LYS A 30 -1.73 1.75 16.63
N LYS A 31 -2.30 0.69 17.19
CA LYS A 31 -1.82 -0.68 16.94
C LYS A 31 -2.14 -1.11 15.51
N GLU A 32 -3.38 -0.91 15.09
CA GLU A 32 -3.90 -1.28 13.78
C GLU A 32 -3.15 -0.53 12.68
N TYR A 33 -2.99 0.78 12.84
CA TYR A 33 -2.35 1.64 11.84
C TYR A 33 -0.85 1.36 11.72
N PHE A 34 -0.17 1.21 12.86
CA PHE A 34 1.25 0.85 12.88
C PHE A 34 1.52 -0.51 12.23
N ASN A 35 0.67 -1.50 12.51
CA ASN A 35 0.80 -2.82 11.89
C ASN A 35 0.60 -2.77 10.38
N LEU A 36 -0.40 -2.01 9.90
CA LEU A 36 -0.64 -1.85 8.47
C LEU A 36 0.53 -1.15 7.78
N ALA A 37 0.98 -0.01 8.31
CA ALA A 37 2.11 0.73 7.74
C ALA A 37 3.38 -0.14 7.64
N ARG A 38 3.68 -0.91 8.69
CA ARG A 38 4.83 -1.83 8.69
C ARG A 38 4.69 -2.94 7.64
N ARG A 39 3.50 -3.52 7.48
CA ARG A 39 3.26 -4.56 6.46
C ARG A 39 3.39 -4.01 5.05
N LEU A 40 2.81 -2.84 4.78
CA LEU A 40 2.93 -2.20 3.47
C LEU A 40 4.38 -1.90 3.12
N LYS A 41 5.22 -1.55 4.12
CA LYS A 41 6.65 -1.33 3.92
C LYS A 41 7.40 -2.56 3.41
N LEU A 42 6.89 -3.78 3.65
CA LEU A 42 7.47 -5.02 3.15
C LEU A 42 7.29 -5.20 1.63
N LEU A 43 6.42 -4.42 0.99
CA LEU A 43 6.24 -4.48 -0.47
C LEU A 43 7.34 -3.74 -1.24
N THR A 44 8.19 -2.96 -0.56
CA THR A 44 9.26 -2.19 -1.23
C THR A 44 10.19 -3.05 -2.10
N PRO A 45 10.73 -4.20 -1.63
CA PRO A 45 11.60 -5.04 -2.45
C PRO A 45 10.93 -5.51 -3.74
N MET A 46 9.64 -5.87 -3.68
CA MET A 46 8.88 -6.26 -4.86
C MET A 46 8.80 -5.12 -5.89
N PHE A 47 8.48 -3.91 -5.46
CA PHE A 47 8.44 -2.77 -6.39
C PHE A 47 9.82 -2.44 -6.96
N GLU A 48 10.87 -2.55 -6.16
CA GLU A 48 12.25 -2.36 -6.61
C GLU A 48 12.63 -3.34 -7.73
N GLU A 49 12.36 -4.64 -7.55
CA GLU A 49 12.64 -5.65 -8.57
C GLU A 49 11.78 -5.44 -9.83
N ILE A 50 10.49 -5.11 -9.69
CA ILE A 50 9.63 -4.79 -10.84
C ILE A 50 10.20 -3.60 -11.61
N ARG A 51 10.68 -2.56 -10.92
CA ARG A 51 11.26 -1.34 -11.53
C ARG A 51 12.55 -1.64 -12.29
N GLU A 52 13.41 -2.50 -11.73
CA GLU A 52 14.71 -2.87 -12.30
C GLU A 52 14.60 -3.89 -13.44
N SER A 53 13.51 -4.67 -13.48
CA SER A 53 13.28 -5.63 -14.56
C SER A 53 13.16 -4.94 -15.92
N LYS A 54 13.80 -5.55 -16.92
CA LYS A 54 13.70 -5.13 -18.33
C LYS A 54 12.48 -5.72 -19.04
N GLU A 55 11.76 -6.62 -18.38
CA GLU A 55 10.57 -7.23 -18.94
C GLU A 55 9.35 -6.30 -18.85
N GLN A 56 8.46 -6.45 -19.84
CA GLN A 56 7.20 -5.73 -19.84
C GLN A 56 6.26 -6.33 -18.80
N ILE A 57 5.60 -5.47 -18.03
CA ILE A 57 4.59 -5.91 -17.08
C ILE A 57 3.33 -6.33 -17.85
N PRO A 58 2.73 -7.50 -17.56
CA PRO A 58 1.46 -7.89 -18.13
C PRO A 58 0.37 -6.83 -17.88
N GLU A 59 -0.51 -6.58 -18.87
CA GLU A 59 -1.53 -5.52 -18.77
C GLU A 59 -2.43 -5.69 -17.54
N GLU A 60 -2.78 -6.92 -17.16
CA GLU A 60 -3.57 -7.17 -15.95
C GLU A 60 -2.83 -6.79 -14.67
N THR A 61 -1.52 -7.02 -14.63
CA THR A 61 -0.68 -6.59 -13.50
C THR A 61 -0.54 -5.07 -13.46
N VAL A 62 -0.47 -4.39 -14.61
CA VAL A 62 -0.51 -2.91 -14.64
C VAL A 62 -1.81 -2.39 -14.01
N LYS A 63 -2.96 -2.98 -14.36
CA LYS A 63 -4.26 -2.61 -13.78
C LYS A 63 -4.32 -2.87 -12.27
N ALA A 64 -3.76 -3.99 -11.81
CA ALA A 64 -3.65 -4.32 -10.40
C ALA A 64 -2.75 -3.32 -9.64
N LEU A 65 -1.61 -2.93 -10.22
CA LEU A 65 -0.69 -1.94 -9.65
C LEU A 65 -1.31 -0.55 -9.56
N LEU A 66 -2.08 -0.13 -10.56
CA LEU A 66 -2.86 1.12 -10.51
C LEU A 66 -3.93 1.07 -9.40
N SER A 67 -4.65 -0.05 -9.28
CA SER A 67 -5.62 -0.25 -8.19
C SER A 67 -4.94 -0.24 -6.82
N LEU A 68 -3.72 -0.78 -6.73
CA LEU A 68 -2.91 -0.77 -5.53
C LEU A 68 -2.45 0.65 -5.16
N GLU A 69 -2.09 1.46 -6.15
CA GLU A 69 -1.75 2.87 -5.96
C GLU A 69 -2.92 3.65 -5.34
N GLU A 70 -4.13 3.51 -5.89
CA GLU A 70 -5.34 4.14 -5.37
C GLU A 70 -5.64 3.70 -3.92
N ALA A 71 -5.47 2.41 -3.63
CA ALA A 71 -5.65 1.85 -2.29
C ALA A 71 -4.58 2.36 -1.30
N LEU A 72 -3.33 2.51 -1.75
CA LEU A 72 -2.25 3.10 -0.95
C LEU A 72 -2.50 4.58 -0.65
N ILE A 73 -2.99 5.36 -1.62
CA ILE A 73 -3.37 6.77 -1.42
C ILE A 73 -4.47 6.86 -0.36
N SER A 74 -5.55 6.07 -0.51
CA SER A 74 -6.66 6.01 0.45
C SER A 74 -6.19 5.60 1.85
N THR A 75 -5.25 4.65 1.91
CA THR A 75 -4.63 4.20 3.16
C THR A 75 -3.81 5.31 3.81
N LYS A 76 -3.01 6.03 3.03
CA LYS A 76 -2.21 7.16 3.52
C LYS A 76 -3.11 8.23 4.15
N GLU A 77 -4.19 8.62 3.48
CA GLU A 77 -5.15 9.60 4.01
C GLU A 77 -5.75 9.16 5.34
N LEU A 78 -6.19 7.91 5.44
CA LEU A 78 -6.73 7.32 6.66
C LEU A 78 -5.70 7.31 7.80
N LEU A 79 -4.46 6.94 7.51
CA LEU A 79 -3.38 6.84 8.50
C LEU A 79 -2.92 8.21 8.98
N SER A 80 -2.80 9.19 8.09
CA SER A 80 -2.51 10.58 8.44
C SER A 80 -3.57 11.14 9.38
N PHE A 81 -4.85 10.84 9.12
CA PHE A 81 -5.95 11.23 10.01
C PHE A 81 -5.80 10.66 11.42
N GLY A 82 -5.32 9.41 11.56
CA GLY A 82 -5.04 8.80 12.86
C GLY A 82 -3.84 9.39 13.61
N SER A 83 -2.99 10.17 12.94
CA SER A 83 -1.86 10.91 13.54
C SER A 83 -2.25 12.35 13.90
N GLU A 84 -2.82 13.07 12.93
CA GLU A 84 -3.09 14.51 13.02
C GLU A 84 -4.46 14.83 13.63
N GLY A 85 -5.40 13.87 13.59
CA GLY A 85 -6.79 14.06 14.01
C GLY A 85 -6.98 14.40 15.50
N SER A 86 -8.12 15.05 15.78
CA SER A 86 -8.57 15.35 17.13
C SER A 86 -8.85 14.08 17.92
N LYS A 87 -8.34 14.01 19.16
CA LYS A 87 -8.57 12.87 20.06
C LYS A 87 -10.05 12.61 20.33
N ILE A 88 -10.86 13.67 20.47
CA ILE A 88 -12.30 13.54 20.71
C ILE A 88 -12.97 12.97 19.46
N TYR A 89 -12.65 13.50 18.28
CA TYR A 89 -13.23 13.02 17.03
C TYR A 89 -12.91 11.55 16.76
N LEU A 90 -11.66 11.13 16.95
CA LEU A 90 -11.26 9.73 16.77
C LEU A 90 -11.96 8.75 17.72
N VAL A 91 -12.46 9.24 18.86
CA VAL A 91 -13.27 8.44 19.79
C VAL A 91 -14.73 8.43 19.36
N LEU A 92 -15.28 9.59 18.97
CA LEU A 92 -16.68 9.71 18.54
C LEU A 92 -16.95 8.92 17.26
N GLU A 93 -16.10 9.06 16.25
CA GLU A 93 -16.27 8.44 14.93
C GLU A 93 -15.51 7.11 14.80
N ARG A 94 -15.18 6.47 15.93
CA ARG A 94 -14.34 5.26 15.94
C ARG A 94 -14.89 4.16 15.03
N GLU A 95 -16.20 3.94 15.04
CA GLU A 95 -16.84 2.90 14.22
C GLU A 95 -16.66 3.19 12.72
N GLN A 96 -16.92 4.43 12.29
CA GLN A 96 -16.73 4.85 10.90
C GLN A 96 -15.27 4.73 10.47
N ILE A 97 -14.33 5.14 11.33
CA ILE A 97 -12.89 5.02 11.08
C ILE A 97 -12.49 3.55 10.90
N MET A 98 -12.99 2.66 11.77
CA MET A 98 -12.69 1.24 11.66
C MET A 98 -13.34 0.60 10.44
N HIS A 99 -14.53 1.05 10.04
CA HIS A 99 -15.13 0.62 8.78
C HIS A 99 -14.25 1.03 7.59
N LYS A 100 -13.77 2.27 7.56
CA LYS A 100 -12.87 2.73 6.49
C LYS A 100 -11.54 1.97 6.50
N PHE A 101 -11.02 1.64 7.68
CA PHE A 101 -9.84 0.79 7.81
C PHE A 101 -10.06 -0.58 7.16
N LEU A 102 -11.19 -1.24 7.44
CA LEU A 102 -11.51 -2.53 6.83
C LEU A 102 -11.65 -2.41 5.30
N GLU A 103 -12.32 -1.36 4.83
CA GLU A 103 -12.49 -1.07 3.41
C GLU A 103 -11.14 -0.94 2.68
N VAL A 104 -10.23 -0.10 3.19
CA VAL A 104 -8.92 0.08 2.54
C VAL A 104 -8.07 -1.20 2.62
N THR A 105 -8.16 -1.97 3.70
CA THR A 105 -7.46 -3.27 3.78
C THR A 105 -7.98 -4.27 2.76
N ALA A 106 -9.29 -4.30 2.51
CA ALA A 106 -9.88 -5.16 1.48
C ALA A 106 -9.47 -4.72 0.06
N GLN A 107 -9.40 -3.41 -0.19
CA GLN A 107 -8.92 -2.86 -1.47
C GLN A 107 -7.47 -3.24 -1.74
N LEU A 108 -6.59 -3.10 -0.72
CA LEU A 108 -5.19 -3.51 -0.80
C LEU A 108 -5.06 -5.00 -1.12
N GLU A 109 -5.80 -5.85 -0.39
CA GLU A 109 -5.79 -7.30 -0.59
C GLU A 109 -6.28 -7.68 -1.99
N GLN A 110 -7.38 -7.07 -2.45
CA GLN A 110 -7.92 -7.31 -3.78
C GLN A 110 -6.94 -6.90 -4.87
N ALA A 111 -6.29 -5.74 -4.74
CA ALA A 111 -5.30 -5.26 -5.70
C ALA A 111 -4.07 -6.19 -5.75
N LEU A 112 -3.55 -6.62 -4.60
CA LEU A 112 -2.43 -7.57 -4.54
C LEU A 112 -2.79 -8.91 -5.19
N ARG A 113 -3.99 -9.46 -4.93
CA ARG A 113 -4.46 -10.69 -5.58
C ARG A 113 -4.59 -10.58 -7.10
N GLY A 114 -4.71 -9.37 -7.64
CA GLY A 114 -4.76 -9.11 -9.08
C GLY A 114 -3.38 -9.12 -9.76
N ILE A 115 -2.28 -9.13 -8.99
CA ILE A 115 -0.93 -9.17 -9.53
C ILE A 115 -0.60 -10.59 -9.99
N SER A 116 -0.12 -10.72 -11.22
CA SER A 116 0.26 -12.01 -11.79
C SER A 116 1.74 -12.30 -11.48
N TYR A 117 2.04 -12.66 -10.23
CA TYR A 117 3.42 -12.89 -9.74
C TYR A 117 4.23 -13.91 -10.57
N GLU A 118 3.58 -14.94 -11.11
CA GLU A 118 4.23 -15.95 -11.96
C GLU A 118 4.74 -15.40 -13.30
N ASN A 119 4.16 -14.29 -13.76
CA ASN A 119 4.51 -13.62 -15.01
C ASN A 119 5.35 -12.36 -14.77
N LEU A 120 5.88 -12.18 -13.56
CA LEU A 120 6.82 -11.13 -13.22
C LEU A 120 8.24 -11.71 -13.10
N ASP A 121 9.19 -10.99 -13.68
CA ASP A 121 10.63 -11.21 -13.51
C ASP A 121 11.08 -10.63 -12.16
N ILE A 122 10.65 -11.32 -11.10
CA ILE A 122 11.01 -11.08 -9.70
C ILE A 122 11.49 -12.40 -9.06
N SER A 123 12.32 -12.28 -8.04
CA SER A 123 12.93 -13.40 -7.33
C SER A 123 11.88 -14.24 -6.58
N ASP A 124 12.15 -15.54 -6.45
CA ASP A 124 11.29 -16.44 -5.69
C ASP A 124 11.20 -16.04 -4.20
N GLU A 125 12.27 -15.45 -3.64
CA GLU A 125 12.26 -14.88 -2.29
C GLU A 125 11.19 -13.79 -2.14
N VAL A 126 11.12 -12.87 -3.11
CA VAL A 126 10.11 -11.80 -3.09
C VAL A 126 8.71 -12.36 -3.30
N LYS A 127 8.53 -13.37 -4.17
CA LYS A 127 7.23 -14.03 -4.37
C LYS A 127 6.71 -14.69 -3.10
N GLU A 128 7.59 -15.31 -2.30
CA GLU A 128 7.20 -15.96 -1.04
C GLU A 128 6.83 -14.96 0.07
N GLN A 129 7.26 -13.70 -0.04
CA GLN A 129 7.05 -12.66 0.98
C GLN A 129 5.77 -11.84 0.79
N VAL A 130 5.10 -11.95 -0.36
CA VAL A 130 3.94 -11.14 -0.76
C VAL A 130 2.67 -11.99 -0.81
#